data_AF-A0AAD1JCI6-F1
#
_entry.id   AF-A0AAD1JCI6-F1
#
_cell.length_a   1.000
_cell.length_b   1.000
_cell.length_c   1.000
_cell.angle_alpha   90.00
_cell.angle_beta   90.00
_cell.angle_gamma   90.00
#
_symmetry.space_group_name_H-M   'P 1'
#
loop_
_entity.id
_entity.type
_entity.pdbx_description
1 polymer ?
#
loop_
_entity_poly.entity_id
_entity_poly.type
_entity_poly.pdbx_seq_one_letter_code
_entity_poly.pdbx_strand_id
1 'polypeptide(L)'
;MKQKQIGGNHYIKHKIQVWHIVDEYNLDFYEGNILKYLLRYKDKNGIEDLKKMQHYLEKLIERETRKMNTDMTFKLIRSWADDRGLIDNSTPQAQMMKLIEELGELSVAIQKGKKADTIDAFGDTVVVLTIMAAQLGLELEECVKAAYEEIKDRKGYMSKDGVFVKEQ
;
A
#
# COMPACT_ATOMS: atom_id res chain seq x y z
N MET A 1 20.10 8.31 33.13
CA MET A 1 19.09 7.42 33.74
C MET A 1 19.48 5.97 33.48
N LYS A 2 19.39 5.07 34.47
CA LYS A 2 19.69 3.63 34.25
C LYS A 2 18.61 3.04 33.34
N GLN A 3 19.02 2.36 32.28
CA GLN A 3 18.11 1.73 31.33
C GLN A 3 17.36 0.58 32.01
N LYS A 4 16.03 0.64 32.03
CA LYS A 4 15.15 -0.37 32.61
C LYS A 4 14.83 -1.42 31.54
N GLN A 5 15.30 -2.66 31.72
CA GLN A 5 14.82 -3.83 30.96
C GLN A 5 13.98 -4.69 31.90
N ILE A 6 12.84 -5.20 31.40
CA ILE A 6 12.00 -6.15 32.13
C ILE A 6 12.29 -7.54 31.56
N GLY A 7 13.03 -8.36 32.32
CA GLY A 7 13.40 -9.75 31.98
C GLY A 7 14.68 -9.89 31.12
N GLY A 8 15.63 -10.71 31.59
CA GLY A 8 16.96 -10.90 30.97
C GLY A 8 17.90 -9.69 31.11
N ASN A 9 19.08 -9.74 30.48
CA ASN A 9 20.12 -8.69 30.58
C ASN A 9 20.78 -8.31 29.24
N HIS A 10 20.23 -8.77 28.12
CA HIS A 10 20.85 -8.66 26.79
C HIS A 10 20.83 -7.24 26.18
N TYR A 11 19.97 -6.33 26.63
CA TYR A 11 19.96 -4.94 26.14
C TYR A 11 20.61 -3.95 27.12
N ILE A 12 20.49 -4.15 28.43
CA ILE A 12 21.07 -3.26 29.46
C ILE A 12 22.60 -3.12 29.33
N LYS A 13 23.27 -4.13 28.79
CA LYS A 13 24.73 -4.14 28.64
C LYS A 13 25.25 -3.23 27.51
N HIS A 14 24.37 -2.71 26.66
CA HIS A 14 24.73 -1.84 25.56
C HIS A 14 24.41 -0.38 25.88
N LYS A 15 25.27 0.54 25.44
CA LYS A 15 25.08 1.99 25.65
C LYS A 15 23.80 2.50 24.97
N ILE A 16 23.45 1.92 23.83
CA ILE A 16 22.30 2.30 23.01
C ILE A 16 21.23 1.21 23.13
N GLN A 17 20.01 1.62 23.45
CA GLN A 17 18.84 0.74 23.43
C GLN A 17 18.23 0.67 22.04
N VAL A 18 17.62 -0.48 21.73
CA VAL A 18 17.04 -0.76 20.41
C VAL A 18 15.98 0.28 20.03
N TRP A 19 15.13 0.69 20.97
CA TRP A 19 14.07 1.67 20.68
C TRP A 19 14.63 3.05 20.29
N HIS A 20 15.80 3.48 20.80
CA HIS A 20 16.38 4.74 20.35
C HIS A 20 16.76 4.70 18.86
N ILE A 21 17.20 3.54 18.35
CA ILE A 21 17.50 3.37 16.92
C ILE A 21 16.20 3.34 16.12
N VAL A 22 15.18 2.67 16.64
CA VAL A 22 13.85 2.62 16.00
C VAL A 22 13.26 4.02 15.85
N ASP A 23 13.29 4.83 16.92
CA ASP A 23 12.74 6.19 16.91
C ASP A 23 13.55 7.12 15.99
N GLU A 24 14.88 7.09 16.09
CA GLU A 24 15.78 7.96 15.30
C GLU A 24 15.67 7.70 13.80
N TYR A 25 15.58 6.44 13.38
CA TYR A 25 15.49 6.04 11.97
C TYR A 25 14.05 5.85 11.49
N ASN A 26 13.06 6.13 12.33
CA ASN A 26 11.63 5.94 12.04
C ASN A 26 11.31 4.52 11.51
N LEU A 27 11.89 3.50 12.15
CA LEU A 27 11.72 2.10 11.76
C LEU A 27 10.32 1.61 12.10
N ASP A 28 9.73 0.82 11.21
CA ASP A 28 8.42 0.23 11.44
C ASP A 28 8.48 -1.05 12.29
N PHE A 29 7.31 -1.69 12.44
CA PHE A 29 7.17 -2.92 13.20
C PHE A 29 8.06 -4.07 12.70
N TYR A 30 8.20 -4.27 11.38
CA TYR A 30 9.00 -5.35 10.82
C TYR A 30 10.50 -5.03 10.98
N GLU A 31 10.91 -3.82 10.63
CA GLU A 31 12.30 -3.35 10.71
C GLU A 31 12.82 -3.36 12.16
N GLY A 32 12.00 -2.86 13.10
CA GLY A 32 12.32 -2.88 14.52
C GLY A 32 12.47 -4.29 15.07
N ASN A 33 11.66 -5.25 14.62
CA ASN A 33 11.81 -6.66 15.02
C ASN A 33 13.08 -7.29 14.44
N ILE A 34 13.40 -7.02 13.17
CA ILE A 34 14.64 -7.49 12.53
C ILE A 34 15.85 -6.99 13.33
N LEU A 35 15.91 -5.68 13.61
CA LEU A 35 16.98 -5.06 14.39
C LEU A 35 17.07 -5.66 15.81
N LYS A 36 15.92 -5.81 16.48
CA LYS A 36 15.83 -6.40 17.82
C LYS A 36 16.45 -7.80 17.87
N TYR A 37 16.13 -8.68 16.92
CA TYR A 37 16.68 -10.03 16.90
C TYR A 37 18.15 -10.05 16.47
N LEU A 38 18.54 -9.19 15.53
CA LEU A 38 19.93 -9.03 15.10
C LEU A 38 20.85 -8.56 16.24
N LEU A 39 20.36 -7.71 17.13
CA LEU A 39 21.15 -7.24 18.28
C LEU A 39 21.16 -8.25 19.44
N ARG A 40 20.24 -9.21 19.48
CA ARG A 40 20.07 -10.14 20.61
C ARG A 40 20.70 -11.51 20.39
N TYR A 41 20.85 -11.98 19.15
CA TYR A 41 21.11 -13.40 18.88
C TYR A 41 22.37 -13.94 19.56
N LYS A 42 23.46 -13.17 19.65
CA LYS A 42 24.71 -13.60 20.31
C LYS A 42 24.55 -13.85 21.82
N ASP A 43 23.50 -13.29 22.42
CA ASP A 43 23.41 -13.10 23.87
C ASP A 43 22.23 -13.78 24.53
N LYS A 44 21.27 -14.30 23.74
CA LYS A 44 20.08 -14.94 24.29
C LYS A 44 19.73 -16.26 23.62
N ASN A 45 19.24 -16.24 22.37
CA ASN A 45 18.65 -17.43 21.76
C ASN A 45 19.39 -17.92 20.49
N GLY A 46 20.56 -17.37 20.18
CA GLY A 46 21.38 -17.83 19.05
C GLY A 46 20.60 -17.90 17.74
N ILE A 47 20.65 -19.07 17.11
CA ILE A 47 20.00 -19.34 15.82
C ILE A 47 18.48 -19.13 15.84
N GLU A 48 17.81 -19.27 16.98
CA GLU A 48 16.36 -19.06 17.05
C GLU A 48 15.99 -17.59 16.82
N ASP A 49 16.80 -16.64 17.32
CA ASP A 49 16.60 -15.22 17.04
C ASP A 49 16.89 -14.90 15.57
N LEU A 50 17.88 -15.55 14.96
CA LEU A 50 18.14 -15.42 13.51
C LEU A 50 16.97 -15.94 12.66
N LYS A 51 16.33 -17.05 13.05
CA LYS A 51 15.12 -17.56 12.39
C LYS A 51 13.93 -16.60 12.55
N LYS A 52 13.76 -16.01 13.73
CA LYS A 52 12.74 -14.96 13.94
C LYS A 52 13.02 -13.75 13.06
N MET A 53 14.27 -13.29 13.02
CA MET A 53 14.70 -12.21 12.13
C MET A 53 14.37 -12.51 10.66
N GLN A 54 14.70 -13.72 10.18
CA GLN A 54 14.37 -14.17 8.83
C GLN A 54 12.87 -14.06 8.55
N HIS A 55 12.02 -14.53 9.46
CA HIS A 55 10.57 -14.47 9.28
C HIS A 55 10.05 -13.03 9.10
N TYR A 56 10.55 -12.08 9.91
CA TYR A 56 10.18 -10.67 9.76
C TYR A 56 10.74 -10.05 8.48
N LEU A 57 11.95 -10.43 8.08
CA LEU A 57 12.55 -9.99 6.82
C LEU A 57 11.76 -10.51 5.61
N GLU A 58 11.32 -11.77 5.62
CA GLU A 58 10.44 -12.33 4.59
C GLU A 58 9.14 -11.53 4.45
N LYS A 59 8.53 -11.12 5.57
CA LYS A 59 7.32 -10.27 5.55
C LYS A 59 7.57 -8.86 5.04
N LEU A 60 8.73 -8.27 5.37
CA LEU A 60 9.14 -6.99 4.83
C LEU A 60 9.34 -7.08 3.31
N ILE A 61 10.05 -8.10 2.82
CA ILE A 61 10.24 -8.35 1.38
C ILE A 61 8.90 -8.55 0.68
N GLU A 62 7.99 -9.36 1.26
CA GLU A 62 6.65 -9.60 0.70
C GLU A 62 5.86 -8.28 0.54
N ARG A 63 5.93 -7.39 1.54
CA ARG A 63 5.27 -6.08 1.51
C ARG A 63 5.87 -5.17 0.44
N GLU A 64 7.20 -5.03 0.40
CA GLU A 64 7.87 -4.16 -0.56
C GLU A 64 7.72 -4.68 -2.00
N THR A 65 7.74 -6.00 -2.19
CA THR A 65 7.46 -6.62 -3.50
C THR A 65 6.03 -6.32 -3.96
N ARG A 66 5.04 -6.41 -3.06
CA ARG A 66 3.65 -6.06 -3.39
C ARG A 66 3.51 -4.61 -3.81
N LYS A 67 4.11 -3.67 -3.07
CA LYS A 67 4.12 -2.24 -3.46
C LYS A 67 4.76 -2.02 -4.82
N MET A 68 5.95 -2.59 -5.02
CA MET A 68 6.68 -2.50 -6.30
C MET A 68 5.86 -3.05 -7.46
N ASN A 69 5.15 -4.16 -7.28
CA ASN A 69 4.30 -4.73 -8.32
C ASN A 69 3.13 -3.81 -8.69
N THR A 70 2.47 -3.18 -7.72
CA THR A 70 1.38 -2.23 -7.98
C THR A 70 1.89 -1.00 -8.73
N ASP A 71 2.97 -0.37 -8.28
CA ASP A 71 3.59 0.77 -8.97
C ASP A 71 4.06 0.39 -10.38
N MET A 72 4.57 -0.82 -10.54
CA MET A 72 4.97 -1.34 -11.85
C MET A 72 3.75 -1.53 -12.77
N THR A 73 2.60 -1.98 -12.26
CA THR A 73 1.39 -2.15 -13.07
C THR A 73 0.91 -0.82 -13.66
N PHE A 74 0.84 0.25 -12.87
CA PHE A 74 0.45 1.57 -13.38
C PHE A 74 1.44 2.12 -14.41
N LYS A 75 2.74 1.90 -14.21
CA LYS A 75 3.77 2.24 -15.21
C LYS A 75 3.61 1.45 -16.51
N LEU A 76 3.31 0.16 -16.42
CA LEU A 76 3.08 -0.69 -17.60
C LEU A 76 1.83 -0.25 -18.37
N ILE A 77 0.75 0.12 -17.68
CA ILE A 77 -0.46 0.68 -18.31
C ILE A 77 -0.12 1.96 -19.07
N ARG A 78 0.62 2.88 -18.43
CA ARG A 78 1.04 4.15 -19.05
C ARG A 78 1.92 3.93 -20.27
N SER A 79 2.93 3.06 -20.17
CA SER A 79 3.78 2.69 -21.31
C SER A 79 2.96 2.06 -22.44
N TRP A 80 2.06 1.14 -22.13
CA TRP A 80 1.19 0.50 -23.12
C TRP A 80 0.30 1.52 -23.85
N ALA A 81 -0.16 2.55 -23.13
CA ALA A 81 -0.98 3.62 -23.67
C ALA A 81 -0.16 4.58 -24.54
N ASP A 82 1.03 4.96 -24.07
CA ASP A 82 1.96 5.82 -24.80
C ASP A 82 2.42 5.17 -26.12
N ASP A 83 2.78 3.90 -26.08
CA ASP A 83 3.16 3.10 -27.26
C ASP A 83 2.06 3.07 -28.35
N ARG A 84 0.80 3.31 -27.96
CA ARG A 84 -0.37 3.34 -28.85
C ARG A 84 -0.82 4.76 -29.19
N GLY A 85 -0.08 5.77 -28.74
CA GLY A 85 -0.41 7.17 -28.91
C GLY A 85 -1.69 7.58 -28.17
N LEU A 86 -2.11 6.84 -27.14
CA LEU A 86 -3.28 7.22 -26.34
C LEU A 86 -2.98 8.42 -25.44
N ILE A 87 -1.71 8.73 -25.16
CA ILE A 87 -1.34 9.94 -24.42
C ILE A 87 -1.39 11.17 -25.34
N ASP A 88 -0.74 11.09 -26.50
CA ASP A 88 -0.57 12.24 -27.39
C ASP A 88 -1.69 12.45 -28.41
N ASN A 89 -2.34 11.38 -28.88
CA ASN A 89 -3.34 11.44 -29.96
C ASN A 89 -4.79 11.30 -29.49
N SER A 90 -5.02 11.09 -28.19
CA SER A 90 -6.35 11.10 -27.58
C SER A 90 -6.50 12.32 -26.68
N THR A 91 -7.71 12.54 -26.17
CA THR A 91 -8.02 13.69 -25.31
C THR A 91 -8.61 13.23 -23.97
N PRO A 92 -8.42 14.00 -22.89
CA PRO A 92 -9.07 13.72 -21.61
C PRO A 92 -10.60 13.62 -21.73
N GLN A 93 -11.22 14.39 -22.63
CA GLN A 93 -12.66 14.34 -22.88
C GLN A 93 -13.08 13.01 -23.51
N ALA A 94 -12.28 12.48 -24.44
CA ALA A 94 -12.52 11.16 -25.01
C ALA A 94 -12.32 10.05 -23.96
N GLN A 95 -11.29 10.14 -23.10
CA GLN A 95 -11.11 9.19 -22.00
C GLN A 95 -12.21 9.29 -20.94
N MET A 96 -12.78 10.48 -20.72
CA MET A 96 -13.96 10.62 -19.85
C MET A 96 -15.17 9.87 -20.40
N MET A 97 -15.39 9.92 -21.72
CA MET A 97 -16.44 9.10 -22.36
C MET A 97 -16.16 7.61 -22.20
N LYS A 98 -14.90 7.19 -22.36
CA LYS A 98 -14.50 5.79 -22.14
C LYS A 98 -14.69 5.38 -20.68
N LEU A 99 -14.42 6.26 -19.72
CA LEU A 99 -14.69 6.00 -18.30
C LEU A 99 -16.18 5.74 -18.04
N ILE A 100 -17.07 6.52 -18.67
CA ILE A 100 -18.52 6.31 -18.53
C ILE A 100 -18.93 4.93 -19.09
N GLU A 101 -18.32 4.49 -20.19
CA GLU A 101 -18.51 3.15 -20.75
C GLU A 101 -18.09 2.06 -19.75
N GLU A 102 -16.87 2.12 -19.21
CA GLU A 102 -16.37 1.13 -18.24
C GLU A 102 -17.21 1.08 -16.95
N LEU A 103 -17.68 2.24 -16.48
CA LEU A 103 -18.60 2.30 -15.34
C LEU A 103 -19.96 1.62 -15.64
N GLY A 104 -20.42 1.70 -16.88
CA GLY A 104 -21.60 0.97 -17.35
C GLY A 104 -21.38 -0.54 -17.31
N GLU A 105 -20.23 -1.02 -17.79
CA GLU A 105 -19.86 -2.43 -17.74
C GLU A 105 -19.74 -2.93 -16.30
N LEU A 106 -19.11 -2.15 -15.42
CA LEU A 106 -19.02 -2.46 -14.00
C LEU A 106 -20.40 -2.57 -13.35
N SER A 107 -21.32 -1.65 -13.65
CA SER A 107 -22.70 -1.70 -13.17
C SER A 107 -23.41 -2.99 -13.59
N VAL A 108 -23.22 -3.42 -14.84
CA VAL A 108 -23.79 -4.67 -15.36
C VAL A 108 -23.14 -5.90 -14.70
N ALA A 109 -21.83 -5.89 -14.51
CA ALA A 109 -21.09 -6.99 -13.89
C ALA A 109 -21.53 -7.22 -12.43
N ILE A 110 -21.69 -6.14 -11.67
CA ILE A 110 -22.20 -6.18 -10.28
C ILE A 110 -23.60 -6.79 -10.24
N GLN A 111 -24.51 -6.35 -11.11
CA GLN A 111 -25.88 -6.87 -11.17
C GLN A 111 -25.92 -8.37 -11.51
N LYS A 112 -25.02 -8.85 -12.36
CA LYS A 112 -24.91 -10.28 -12.72
C LYS A 112 -24.29 -11.14 -11.62
N GLY A 113 -23.64 -10.55 -10.61
CA GLY A 113 -23.07 -11.25 -9.47
C GLY A 113 -21.88 -12.18 -9.79
N LYS A 114 -21.27 -12.05 -10.97
CA LYS A 114 -20.12 -12.86 -11.38
C LYS A 114 -18.82 -12.19 -10.93
N LYS A 115 -18.10 -12.85 -10.02
CA LYS A 115 -16.87 -12.31 -9.45
C LYS A 115 -15.78 -12.02 -10.49
N ALA A 116 -15.63 -12.88 -11.50
CA ALA A 116 -14.63 -12.70 -12.56
C ALA A 116 -14.92 -11.44 -13.38
N ASP A 117 -16.13 -11.33 -13.94
CA ASP A 117 -16.59 -10.16 -14.72
C ASP A 117 -16.50 -8.85 -13.88
N THR A 118 -16.77 -8.93 -12.57
CA THR A 118 -16.65 -7.77 -11.69
C THR A 118 -15.19 -7.34 -11.50
N ILE A 119 -14.26 -8.29 -11.37
CA ILE A 119 -12.82 -7.99 -11.27
C ILE A 119 -12.31 -7.32 -12.55
N ASP A 120 -12.73 -7.83 -13.71
CA ASP A 120 -12.38 -7.32 -15.03
C ASP A 120 -12.82 -5.85 -15.20
N ALA A 121 -14.11 -5.58 -15.00
CA ALA A 121 -14.66 -4.23 -15.14
C ALA A 121 -14.07 -3.22 -14.14
N PHE A 122 -13.71 -3.65 -12.92
CA PHE A 122 -12.95 -2.80 -11.99
C PHE A 122 -11.54 -2.48 -12.54
N GLY A 123 -10.88 -3.48 -13.12
CA GLY A 123 -9.58 -3.33 -13.76
C GLY A 123 -9.62 -2.32 -14.90
N ASP A 124 -10.58 -2.46 -15.82
CA ASP A 124 -10.71 -1.56 -16.98
C ASP A 124 -11.01 -0.12 -16.56
N THR A 125 -11.87 0.07 -15.55
CA THR A 125 -12.11 1.39 -14.95
C THR A 125 -10.80 2.03 -14.46
N VAL A 126 -9.95 1.25 -13.76
CA VAL A 126 -8.65 1.73 -13.27
C VAL A 126 -7.67 2.01 -14.41
N VAL A 127 -7.66 1.19 -15.46
CA VAL A 127 -6.83 1.43 -16.66
C VAL A 127 -7.18 2.77 -17.30
N VAL A 128 -8.47 3.04 -17.53
CA VAL A 128 -8.92 4.30 -18.13
C VAL A 128 -8.60 5.50 -17.24
N LEU A 129 -8.82 5.38 -15.93
CA LEU A 129 -8.44 6.44 -14.97
C LEU A 129 -6.93 6.71 -15.00
N THR A 130 -6.11 5.67 -15.12
CA THR A 130 -4.65 5.79 -15.18
C THR A 130 -4.21 6.54 -16.43
N ILE A 131 -4.76 6.17 -17.58
CA ILE A 131 -4.45 6.81 -18.87
C ILE A 131 -4.91 8.27 -18.86
N MET A 132 -6.12 8.54 -18.37
CA MET A 132 -6.68 9.89 -18.29
C MET A 132 -5.89 10.79 -17.33
N ALA A 133 -5.44 10.26 -16.18
CA ALA A 133 -4.55 10.99 -15.28
C ALA A 133 -3.23 11.36 -16.00
N ALA A 134 -2.63 10.41 -16.72
CA ALA A 134 -1.40 10.65 -17.48
C ALA A 134 -1.58 11.71 -18.58
N GLN A 135 -2.71 11.71 -19.31
CA GLN A 135 -3.04 12.77 -20.29
C GLN A 135 -3.16 14.16 -19.65
N LEU A 136 -3.50 14.23 -18.35
CA LEU A 136 -3.59 15.47 -17.58
C LEU A 136 -2.26 15.82 -16.90
N GLY A 137 -1.18 15.07 -17.14
CA GLY A 137 0.12 15.26 -16.50
C GLY A 137 0.14 14.84 -15.03
N LEU A 138 -0.75 13.93 -14.62
CA LEU A 138 -0.91 13.44 -13.26
C LEU A 138 -0.56 11.96 -13.13
N GLU A 139 -0.17 11.57 -11.93
CA GLU A 139 -0.03 10.17 -11.52
C GLU A 139 -1.28 9.78 -10.71
N LEU A 140 -2.00 8.74 -11.13
CA LEU A 140 -3.23 8.32 -10.46
C LEU A 140 -2.95 7.89 -9.01
N GLU A 141 -1.80 7.27 -8.78
CA GLU A 141 -1.32 6.79 -7.49
C GLU A 141 -1.22 7.93 -6.47
N GLU A 142 -0.70 9.10 -6.89
CA GLU A 142 -0.62 10.29 -6.04
C GLU A 142 -2.00 10.92 -5.81
N CYS A 143 -2.91 10.86 -6.81
CA CYS A 143 -4.30 11.30 -6.63
C CYS A 143 -5.04 10.44 -5.58
N VAL A 144 -4.87 9.12 -5.64
CA VAL A 144 -5.47 8.17 -4.68
C VAL A 144 -4.88 8.38 -3.28
N LYS A 145 -3.57 8.58 -3.19
CA LYS A 145 -2.90 8.87 -1.92
C LYS A 145 -3.42 10.17 -1.30
N ALA A 146 -3.52 11.25 -2.08
CA ALA A 146 -4.09 12.50 -1.61
C ALA A 146 -5.53 12.31 -1.11
N ALA A 147 -6.36 11.56 -1.85
CA ALA A 147 -7.72 11.23 -1.42
C ALA A 147 -7.76 10.41 -0.12
N TYR A 148 -6.81 9.48 0.08
CA TYR A 148 -6.71 8.69 1.31
C TYR A 148 -6.38 9.58 2.52
N GLU A 149 -5.43 10.50 2.38
CA GLU A 149 -5.04 11.43 3.45
C GLU A 149 -6.23 12.27 3.95
N GLU A 150 -7.19 12.60 3.07
CA GLU A 150 -8.43 13.31 3.42
C GLU A 150 -9.50 12.45 4.13
N ILE A 151 -9.40 11.12 4.04
CA ILE A 151 -10.40 10.20 4.61
C ILE A 151 -9.90 9.36 5.77
N LYS A 152 -8.58 9.20 5.94
CA LYS A 152 -7.98 8.27 6.91
C LYS A 152 -8.39 8.52 8.37
N ASP A 153 -8.66 9.76 8.73
CA ASP A 153 -9.02 10.16 10.09
C ASP A 153 -10.54 10.36 10.29
N ARG A 154 -11.35 10.05 9.27
CA ARG A 154 -12.82 10.18 9.37
C ARG A 154 -13.37 9.14 10.33
N LYS A 155 -14.15 9.60 11.31
CA LYS A 155 -14.90 8.75 12.25
C LYS A 155 -16.37 8.68 11.83
N GLY A 156 -16.95 7.48 11.91
CA GLY A 156 -18.29 7.21 11.43
C GLY A 156 -18.54 5.74 11.19
N TYR A 157 -19.80 5.41 10.88
CA TYR A 157 -20.24 4.05 10.58
C TYR A 157 -21.17 4.03 9.37
N MET A 158 -21.29 2.87 8.72
CA MET A 158 -22.29 2.66 7.66
C MET A 158 -23.64 2.32 8.31
N SER A 159 -24.69 3.08 7.95
CA SER A 159 -26.06 2.73 8.32
C SER A 159 -26.50 1.44 7.62
N LYS A 160 -27.60 0.84 8.11
CA LYS A 160 -28.23 -0.32 7.46
C LYS A 160 -28.72 -0.02 6.04
N ASP A 161 -28.93 1.25 5.72
CA ASP A 161 -29.39 1.73 4.42
C ASP A 161 -28.22 2.09 3.49
N GLY A 162 -26.98 1.82 3.88
CA GLY A 162 -25.81 2.05 3.03
C GLY A 162 -25.33 3.51 3.00
N VAL A 163 -25.70 4.33 3.99
CA VAL A 163 -25.25 5.72 4.11
C VAL A 163 -24.17 5.82 5.17
N PHE A 164 -23.05 6.47 4.85
CA PHE A 164 -22.01 6.75 5.84
C PHE A 164 -22.47 7.88 6.79
N VAL A 165 -22.58 7.57 8.08
CA VAL A 165 -22.94 8.51 9.15
C VAL A 165 -21.67 8.92 9.89
N LYS A 166 -21.36 10.21 9.89
CA LYS A 166 -20.21 10.77 10.62
C LYS A 166 -20.48 10.78 12.12
N GLU A 167 -19.49 10.35 12.91
CA GLU A 167 -19.50 10.61 14.35
C GLU A 167 -19.14 12.09 14.59
N GLN A 168 -19.93 12.78 15.42
CA GLN A 168 -19.63 14.16 15.85
C GLN A 168 -18.49 14.18 16.87
#